data_AF-A0A2V1ITX7-F1
#
_entry.id   AF-A0A2V1ITX7-F1
#
_cell.length_a   1.000
_cell.length_b   1.000
_cell.length_c   1.000
_cell.angle_alpha   90.00
_cell.angle_beta   90.00
_cell.angle_gamma   90.00
#
_symmetry.space_group_name_H-M   'P 1'
#
loop_
_entity.id
_entity.type
_entity.pdbx_description
1 polymer ?
#
loop_
_entity_poly.entity_id
_entity_poly.type
_entity_poly.pdbx_seq_one_letter_code
_entity_poly.pdbx_strand_id
1 'polypeptide(L)'
;MKIFFNIVILTICLVLSGCTPEDQATTISFDNRISFSEFPAVVSLDSGTIIDTKTIGNLQFRVIDSLMVIATAERENSWKVRSIQGDSTLLEFISIGSGPDEFVSSPLISQASFFNGDGNIYILLPDNYRQQLRKIDLSKSIDSGQMESDVENNPRINNFSVYSNFSDTSTRIFVSVNPSEGSIERTILKDGSELSLNSIQHLNQYKVPAPDKLGLLMPNIIFNCDKNRIVEVLELSKS
;
A
#
# COMPACT_ATOMS: atom_id res chain seq x y z
N MET A 1 -66.98 -14.13 -4.62
CA MET A 1 -65.80 -14.62 -5.37
C MET A 1 -64.84 -13.50 -5.82
N LYS A 2 -65.29 -12.41 -6.43
CA LYS A 2 -64.39 -11.32 -6.92
C LYS A 2 -63.58 -10.60 -5.84
N ILE A 3 -64.16 -10.38 -4.65
CA ILE A 3 -63.48 -9.69 -3.53
C ILE A 3 -62.32 -10.54 -2.97
N PHE A 4 -62.52 -11.85 -2.83
CA PHE A 4 -61.49 -12.77 -2.35
C PHE A 4 -60.30 -12.84 -3.32
N PHE A 5 -60.56 -12.84 -4.62
CA PHE A 5 -59.52 -12.83 -5.66
C PHE A 5 -58.68 -11.55 -5.63
N ASN A 6 -59.31 -10.39 -5.42
CA ASN A 6 -58.60 -9.10 -5.32
C ASN A 6 -57.75 -9.00 -4.05
N ILE A 7 -58.17 -9.59 -2.93
CA ILE A 7 -57.38 -9.63 -1.69
C ILE A 7 -56.15 -10.53 -1.87
N VAL A 8 -56.29 -11.67 -2.55
CA VAL A 8 -55.17 -12.57 -2.85
C VAL A 8 -54.15 -11.90 -3.77
N ILE A 9 -54.60 -11.18 -4.81
CA ILE A 9 -53.70 -10.42 -5.69
C ILE A 9 -52.99 -9.30 -4.92
N LEU A 10 -53.71 -8.53 -4.09
CA LEU A 10 -53.10 -7.47 -3.29
C LEU A 10 -52.05 -8.02 -2.33
N THR A 11 -52.31 -9.18 -1.73
CA THR A 11 -51.38 -9.86 -0.82
C THR A 11 -50.14 -10.36 -1.57
N ILE A 12 -50.31 -10.93 -2.77
CA ILE A 12 -49.19 -11.35 -3.63
C ILE A 12 -48.36 -10.13 -4.06
N CYS A 13 -48.99 -9.03 -4.45
CA CYS A 13 -48.29 -7.80 -4.81
C CYS A 13 -47.51 -7.23 -3.61
N LEU A 14 -48.08 -7.24 -2.41
CA LEU A 14 -47.41 -6.77 -1.18
C LEU A 14 -46.20 -7.64 -0.79
N VAL A 15 -46.31 -8.96 -0.94
CA VAL A 15 -45.20 -9.90 -0.69
C VAL A 15 -44.09 -9.76 -1.74
N LEU A 16 -44.44 -9.47 -3.00
CA LEU A 16 -43.46 -9.26 -4.08
C LEU A 16 -42.80 -7.86 -4.04
N SER A 17 -43.45 -6.86 -3.45
CA SER A 17 -42.86 -5.52 -3.26
C SER A 17 -41.94 -5.40 -2.04
N GLY A 18 -41.82 -6.46 -1.22
CA GLY A 18 -40.96 -6.50 -0.04
C GLY A 18 -39.52 -6.94 -0.31
N CYS A 19 -39.21 -7.45 -1.50
CA CYS A 19 -37.84 -7.77 -1.90
C CYS A 19 -37.22 -6.55 -2.60
N THR A 20 -36.88 -5.51 -1.84
CA THR A 20 -35.71 -4.73 -2.23
C THR A 20 -34.53 -5.69 -2.23
N PRO A 21 -33.74 -5.81 -3.32
CA PRO A 21 -32.45 -6.45 -3.23
C PRO A 21 -31.73 -5.76 -2.08
N GLU A 22 -31.45 -6.49 -1.01
CA GLU A 22 -30.53 -6.03 0.00
C GLU A 22 -29.26 -5.68 -0.79
N ASP A 23 -28.82 -4.41 -0.73
CA ASP A 23 -27.62 -3.92 -1.39
C ASP A 23 -26.41 -4.62 -0.76
N GLN A 24 -26.22 -5.91 -1.09
CA GLN A 24 -25.13 -6.77 -0.61
C GLN A 24 -23.76 -6.17 -0.97
N ALA A 25 -23.72 -5.20 -1.87
CA ALA A 25 -22.51 -4.49 -2.28
C ALA A 25 -21.95 -3.51 -1.24
N THR A 26 -22.67 -3.19 -0.16
CA THR A 26 -22.23 -2.12 0.78
C THR A 26 -21.70 -2.61 2.12
N THR A 27 -21.83 -3.90 2.44
CA THR A 27 -21.40 -4.44 3.74
C THR A 27 -20.25 -5.42 3.59
N ILE A 28 -19.07 -5.02 4.04
CA ILE A 28 -17.93 -5.93 4.21
C ILE A 28 -18.20 -6.78 5.46
N SER A 29 -18.28 -8.09 5.28
CA SER A 29 -18.49 -9.03 6.37
C SER A 29 -17.36 -10.06 6.39
N PHE A 30 -16.91 -10.42 7.59
CA PHE A 30 -15.87 -11.41 7.80
C PHE A 30 -16.46 -12.59 8.56
N ASP A 31 -16.28 -13.82 8.05
CA ASP A 31 -16.82 -15.04 8.65
C ASP A 31 -16.29 -15.27 10.07
N ASN A 32 -15.03 -14.93 10.32
CA ASN A 32 -14.35 -15.12 11.59
C ASN A 32 -14.02 -13.77 12.23
N ARG A 33 -14.91 -13.29 13.10
CA ARG A 33 -14.68 -12.07 13.86
C ARG A 33 -14.14 -12.39 15.25
N ILE A 34 -12.88 -12.04 15.50
CA ILE A 34 -12.33 -11.96 16.85
C ILE A 34 -12.37 -10.49 17.26
N SER A 35 -13.07 -10.17 18.35
CA SER A 35 -13.14 -8.81 18.88
C SER A 35 -12.21 -8.71 20.09
N PHE A 36 -11.40 -7.67 20.12
CA PHE A 36 -10.54 -7.34 21.27
C PHE A 36 -11.05 -6.03 21.88
N SER A 37 -11.20 -6.00 23.21
CA SER A 37 -11.52 -4.76 23.93
C SER A 37 -10.28 -3.89 24.17
N GLU A 38 -9.09 -4.50 24.19
CA GLU A 38 -7.81 -3.87 24.44
C GLU A 38 -6.72 -4.54 23.60
N PHE A 39 -5.63 -3.83 23.31
CA PHE A 39 -4.50 -4.42 22.58
C PHE A 39 -3.78 -5.46 23.45
N PRO A 40 -3.33 -6.58 22.86
CA PRO A 40 -2.69 -7.68 23.60
C PRO A 40 -1.34 -7.31 24.22
N ALA A 41 -0.72 -6.21 23.77
CA ALA A 41 0.49 -5.65 24.34
C ALA A 41 0.45 -4.13 24.21
N VAL A 42 0.82 -3.44 25.28
CA VAL A 42 1.03 -2.00 25.31
C VAL A 42 2.47 -1.77 25.75
N VAL A 43 3.23 -1.01 24.97
CA VAL A 43 4.59 -0.62 25.31
C VAL A 43 4.59 0.86 25.61
N SER A 44 4.91 1.23 26.85
CA SER A 44 5.12 2.61 27.25
C SER A 44 6.56 3.02 26.90
N LEU A 45 6.70 4.16 26.24
CA LEU A 45 8.00 4.77 25.96
C LEU A 45 8.22 5.89 26.98
N ASP A 46 9.21 5.71 27.86
CA ASP A 46 9.41 6.60 29.02
C ASP A 46 10.18 7.89 28.68
N SER A 47 10.98 7.85 27.62
CA SER A 47 11.77 9.00 27.16
C SER A 47 12.19 8.85 25.70
N GLY A 48 12.45 9.97 25.02
CA GLY A 48 12.95 10.02 23.66
C GLY A 48 14.00 11.12 23.52
N THR A 49 14.92 10.92 22.59
CA THR A 49 15.91 11.95 22.22
C THR A 49 15.41 12.69 20.98
N ILE A 50 15.47 14.02 21.01
CA ILE A 50 15.17 14.82 19.82
C ILE A 50 16.26 14.57 18.79
N ILE A 51 15.86 14.18 17.59
CA ILE A 51 16.75 14.03 16.44
C ILE A 51 16.56 15.27 15.57
N ASP A 52 17.62 16.08 15.43
CA ASP A 52 17.67 17.14 14.42
C ASP A 52 18.05 16.52 13.08
N THR A 53 17.11 16.52 12.14
CA THR A 53 17.34 15.96 10.81
C THR A 53 18.15 16.89 9.91
N LYS A 54 18.39 18.16 10.32
CA LYS A 54 19.05 19.23 9.55
C LYS A 54 18.55 19.36 8.11
N THR A 55 17.27 19.07 7.91
CA THR A 55 16.61 19.06 6.60
C THR A 55 15.31 19.84 6.70
N ILE A 56 14.98 20.58 5.64
CA ILE A 56 13.77 21.40 5.59
C ILE A 56 12.72 20.63 4.79
N GLY A 57 11.46 20.74 5.21
CA GLY A 57 10.34 20.17 4.45
C GLY A 57 10.29 18.65 4.45
N ASN A 58 10.62 18.00 5.57
CA ASN A 58 10.47 16.56 5.73
C ASN A 58 9.01 16.14 5.52
N LEU A 59 8.80 15.17 4.64
CA LEU A 59 7.48 14.63 4.30
C LEU A 59 7.25 13.27 4.96
N GLN A 60 8.24 12.38 4.87
CA GLN A 60 8.21 11.03 5.41
C GLN A 60 9.59 10.60 5.86
N PHE A 61 9.66 9.63 6.77
CA PHE A 61 10.91 8.97 7.11
C PHE A 61 10.67 7.48 7.35
N ARG A 62 11.74 6.69 7.20
CA ARG A 62 11.79 5.29 7.61
C ARG A 62 13.11 5.03 8.32
N VAL A 63 13.02 4.30 9.42
CA VAL A 63 14.18 3.80 10.16
C VAL A 63 14.45 2.35 9.74
N ILE A 64 15.71 2.05 9.43
CA ILE A 64 16.19 0.73 9.05
C ILE A 64 17.49 0.51 9.81
N ASP A 65 17.45 -0.33 10.84
CA ASP A 65 18.55 -0.53 11.79
C ASP A 65 19.09 0.81 12.34
N SER A 66 20.34 1.16 11.99
CA SER A 66 20.99 2.41 12.39
C SER A 66 20.85 3.54 11.37
N LEU A 67 20.08 3.35 10.30
CA LEU A 67 19.87 4.32 9.23
C LEU A 67 18.47 4.94 9.31
N MET A 68 18.40 6.22 8.94
CA MET A 68 17.15 6.94 8.71
C MET A 68 17.13 7.44 7.28
N VAL A 69 16.14 7.01 6.50
CA VAL A 69 15.85 7.53 5.17
C VAL A 69 14.76 8.57 5.31
N ILE A 70 14.97 9.77 4.78
CA ILE A 70 14.10 10.92 4.91
C ILE A 70 13.74 11.41 3.51
N ALA A 71 12.45 11.51 3.21
CA ALA A 71 11.95 12.18 2.02
C ALA A 71 11.61 13.64 2.37
N THR A 72 12.01 14.56 1.51
CA THR A 72 11.82 16.00 1.66
C THR A 72 11.07 16.56 0.45
N ALA A 73 10.56 17.78 0.58
CA ALA A 73 9.94 18.52 -0.52
C ALA A 73 10.97 19.14 -1.49
N GLU A 74 12.28 18.87 -1.32
CA GLU A 74 13.32 19.39 -2.21
C GLU A 74 13.23 18.74 -3.60
N ARG A 75 13.55 19.52 -4.64
CA ARG A 75 13.49 19.05 -6.03
C ARG A 75 14.71 18.19 -6.38
N GLU A 76 15.89 18.63 -5.98
CA GLU A 76 17.12 17.85 -6.06
C GLU A 76 17.31 17.14 -4.72
N ASN A 77 17.91 15.95 -4.73
CA ASN A 77 18.27 15.24 -3.49
C ASN A 77 17.09 15.08 -2.52
N SER A 78 15.92 14.79 -3.09
CA SER A 78 14.66 14.73 -2.35
C SER A 78 14.68 13.66 -1.27
N TRP A 79 15.50 12.62 -1.40
CA TRP A 79 15.71 11.60 -0.39
C TRP A 79 17.12 11.68 0.22
N LYS A 80 17.20 11.58 1.54
CA LYS A 80 18.43 11.70 2.32
C LYS A 80 18.57 10.52 3.26
N VAL A 81 19.72 9.86 3.26
CA VAL A 81 20.04 8.78 4.19
C VAL A 81 21.01 9.30 5.23
N ARG A 82 20.65 9.12 6.50
CA ARG A 82 21.43 9.55 7.65
C ARG A 82 21.71 8.37 8.58
N SER A 83 22.82 8.45 9.30
CA SER A 83 22.99 7.63 10.49
C SER A 83 22.06 8.14 11.59
N ILE A 84 21.47 7.26 12.37
CA ILE A 84 20.68 7.64 13.56
C ILE A 84 21.61 8.02 14.71
N GLN A 85 22.73 7.32 14.84
CA GLN A 85 23.72 7.57 15.89
C GLN A 85 24.68 8.70 15.52
N GLY A 86 24.90 8.92 14.22
CA GLY A 86 25.80 9.95 13.69
C GLY A 86 25.05 11.17 13.18
N ASP A 87 25.58 12.36 13.40
CA ASP A 87 25.02 13.61 12.88
C ASP A 87 25.41 13.87 11.41
N SER A 88 25.59 12.81 10.62
CA SER A 88 26.09 12.85 9.25
C SER A 88 25.07 12.32 8.25
N THR A 89 24.86 13.08 7.18
CA THR A 89 24.23 12.59 5.95
C THR A 89 25.22 11.68 5.22
N LEU A 90 24.78 10.46 4.91
CA LEU A 90 25.57 9.43 4.25
C LEU A 90 25.35 9.44 2.73
N LEU A 91 24.13 9.76 2.31
CA LEU A 91 23.75 9.82 0.90
C LEU A 91 22.61 10.81 0.72
N GLU A 92 22.63 11.54 -0.37
CA GLU A 92 21.50 12.31 -0.87
C GLU A 92 21.24 11.90 -2.31
N PHE A 93 19.99 11.57 -2.62
CA PHE A 93 19.65 10.96 -3.90
C PHE A 93 18.17 11.22 -4.25
N ILE A 94 17.79 10.84 -5.48
CA ILE A 94 16.47 11.07 -6.08
C ILE A 94 16.23 12.55 -6.38
N SER A 95 16.30 12.89 -7.67
CA SER A 95 15.94 14.20 -8.20
C SER A 95 14.61 14.14 -8.95
N ILE A 96 13.87 15.24 -8.90
CA ILE A 96 12.59 15.40 -9.57
C ILE A 96 12.79 16.06 -10.93
N GLY A 97 12.32 15.40 -11.99
CA GLY A 97 12.42 15.87 -13.35
C GLY A 97 12.03 14.79 -14.38
N SER A 98 12.48 14.98 -15.62
CA SER A 98 12.10 14.13 -16.76
C SER A 98 13.28 13.36 -17.33
N GLY A 99 14.49 13.55 -16.80
CA GLY A 99 15.69 12.82 -17.18
C GLY A 99 15.62 11.33 -16.83
N PRO A 100 16.49 10.50 -17.43
CA PRO A 100 16.43 9.04 -17.30
C PRO A 100 16.56 8.52 -15.86
N ASP A 101 17.27 9.26 -15.00
CA ASP A 101 17.48 8.93 -13.57
C ASP A 101 16.68 9.81 -12.61
N GLU A 102 15.80 10.65 -13.16
CA GLU A 102 14.92 11.51 -12.39
C GLU A 102 13.51 10.90 -12.29
N PHE A 103 12.78 11.28 -11.24
CA PHE A 103 11.38 10.91 -11.05
C PHE A 103 10.48 12.10 -11.38
N VAL A 104 9.32 11.85 -12.00
CA VAL A 104 8.36 12.93 -12.37
C VAL A 104 7.86 13.69 -11.14
N SER A 105 7.78 13.01 -9.99
CA SER A 105 7.43 13.57 -8.68
C SER A 105 8.27 12.91 -7.60
N SER A 106 8.44 13.57 -6.43
CA SER A 106 9.14 12.94 -5.31
C SER A 106 8.40 11.65 -4.90
N PRO A 107 9.07 10.49 -4.95
CA PRO A 107 8.47 9.24 -4.53
C PRO A 107 8.21 9.26 -3.02
N LEU A 108 7.10 8.65 -2.59
CA LEU A 108 6.81 8.49 -1.16
C LEU A 108 7.57 7.28 -0.61
N ILE A 109 8.20 7.43 0.57
CA ILE A 109 8.84 6.33 1.28
C ILE A 109 7.85 5.20 1.58
N SER A 110 6.58 5.53 1.82
CA SER A 110 5.52 4.54 2.05
C SER A 110 5.23 3.65 0.83
N GLN A 111 5.61 4.07 -0.38
CA GLN A 111 5.47 3.29 -1.62
C GLN A 111 6.71 2.44 -1.92
N ALA A 112 7.82 2.68 -1.23
CA ALA A 112 9.04 1.91 -1.40
C ALA A 112 9.09 0.67 -0.50
N SER A 113 9.67 -0.38 -1.07
CA SER A 113 10.02 -1.60 -0.34
C SER A 113 11.49 -1.57 0.03
N PHE A 114 11.80 -1.95 1.26
CA PHE A 114 13.16 -2.05 1.76
C PHE A 114 13.38 -3.48 2.24
N PHE A 115 14.46 -4.09 1.80
CA PHE A 115 14.79 -5.46 2.15
C PHE A 115 16.30 -5.66 2.13
N ASN A 116 16.75 -6.66 2.87
CA ASN A 116 18.14 -7.11 2.84
C ASN A 116 18.29 -8.21 1.80
N GLY A 117 19.40 -8.22 1.07
CA GLY A 117 19.74 -9.29 0.12
C GLY A 117 21.23 -9.27 -0.17
N ASP A 118 21.87 -10.42 -0.31
CA ASP A 118 23.31 -10.51 -0.65
C ASP A 118 24.24 -9.67 0.24
N GLY A 119 23.86 -9.43 1.50
CA GLY A 119 24.60 -8.59 2.45
C GLY A 119 24.40 -7.08 2.28
N ASN A 120 23.56 -6.64 1.34
CA ASN A 120 23.24 -5.23 1.06
C ASN A 120 21.79 -4.90 1.41
N ILE A 121 21.53 -3.60 1.58
CA ILE A 121 20.18 -3.06 1.71
C ILE A 121 19.72 -2.60 0.33
N TYR A 122 18.54 -3.04 -0.08
CA TYR A 122 17.92 -2.65 -1.35
C TYR A 122 16.65 -1.84 -1.12
N ILE A 123 16.42 -0.89 -2.03
CA ILE A 123 15.16 -0.16 -2.16
C ILE A 123 14.54 -0.56 -3.50
N LEU A 124 13.33 -1.09 -3.47
CA LEU A 124 12.51 -1.22 -4.67
C LEU A 124 11.47 -0.11 -4.68
N LEU A 125 11.56 0.75 -5.68
CA LEU A 125 10.78 1.97 -5.77
C LEU A 125 9.98 2.02 -7.08
N PRO A 126 8.65 2.08 -7.02
CA PRO A 126 7.83 2.16 -8.22
C PRO A 126 7.90 3.56 -8.86
N ASP A 127 8.12 3.60 -10.17
CA ASP A 127 7.89 4.75 -11.04
C ASP A 127 6.60 4.52 -11.82
N ASN A 128 5.48 4.91 -11.21
CA ASN A 128 4.13 4.71 -11.75
C ASN A 128 3.92 5.38 -13.11
N TYR A 129 4.58 6.52 -13.34
CA TYR A 129 4.46 7.27 -14.59
C TYR A 129 5.13 6.54 -15.76
N ARG A 130 6.28 5.92 -15.50
CA ARG A 130 7.03 5.15 -16.51
C ARG A 130 6.69 3.67 -16.55
N GLN A 131 5.84 3.19 -15.64
CA GLN A 131 5.54 1.76 -15.46
C GLN A 131 6.79 0.93 -15.21
N GLN A 132 7.66 1.47 -14.35
CA GLN A 132 8.97 0.91 -14.04
C GLN A 132 9.10 0.64 -12.56
N LEU A 133 9.96 -0.30 -12.23
CA LEU A 133 10.43 -0.55 -10.88
C LEU A 133 11.93 -0.29 -10.86
N ARG A 134 12.37 0.63 -10.00
CA ARG A 134 13.79 0.90 -9.80
C ARG A 134 14.28 0.14 -8.58
N LYS A 135 15.29 -0.72 -8.77
CA LYS A 135 16.00 -1.41 -7.70
C LYS A 135 17.26 -0.64 -7.38
N ILE A 136 17.29 0.04 -6.25
CA ILE A 136 18.43 0.82 -5.77
C ILE A 136 19.20 -0.05 -4.77
N ASP A 137 20.50 -0.21 -5.01
CA ASP A 137 21.42 -0.82 -4.05
C ASP A 137 21.86 0.28 -3.07
N LEU A 138 21.16 0.40 -1.94
CA LEU A 138 21.38 1.49 -0.99
C LEU A 138 22.78 1.40 -0.37
N SER A 139 23.25 0.20 -0.06
CA SER A 139 24.60 -0.01 0.47
C SER A 139 25.65 0.51 -0.50
N LYS A 140 25.62 0.09 -1.77
CA LYS A 140 26.57 0.59 -2.77
C LYS A 140 26.40 2.07 -3.05
N SER A 141 25.17 2.58 -3.01
CA SER A 141 24.93 4.00 -3.23
C SER A 141 25.54 4.87 -2.12
N ILE A 142 25.49 4.41 -0.87
CA ILE A 142 26.18 5.07 0.25
C ILE A 142 27.70 5.03 0.03
N ASP A 143 28.25 3.89 -0.38
CA ASP A 143 29.69 3.73 -0.61
C ASP A 143 30.21 4.58 -1.78
N SER A 144 29.44 4.69 -2.87
CA SER A 144 29.82 5.45 -4.06
C SER A 144 29.45 6.93 -3.98
N GLY A 145 28.52 7.31 -3.10
CA GLY A 145 27.98 8.67 -2.97
C GLY A 145 26.98 9.07 -4.05
N GLN A 146 26.52 8.12 -4.87
CA GLN A 146 25.56 8.35 -5.97
C GLN A 146 24.55 7.20 -6.04
N MET A 147 23.40 7.41 -6.69
CA MET A 147 22.36 6.38 -6.80
C MET A 147 22.80 5.24 -7.73
N GLU A 148 23.12 4.08 -7.15
CA GLU A 148 23.38 2.83 -7.88
C GLU A 148 22.07 2.07 -8.03
N SER A 149 21.57 1.93 -9.26
CA SER A 149 20.26 1.33 -9.49
C SER A 149 20.11 0.59 -10.82
N ASP A 150 19.28 -0.45 -10.79
CA ASP A 150 18.75 -1.16 -11.96
C ASP A 150 17.29 -0.79 -12.20
N VAL A 151 16.82 -0.89 -13.44
CA VAL A 151 15.43 -0.60 -13.82
C VAL A 151 14.80 -1.82 -14.48
N GLU A 152 13.63 -2.22 -13.99
CA GLU A 152 12.77 -3.27 -14.54
C GLU A 152 11.48 -2.64 -15.07
N ASN A 153 11.09 -2.93 -16.32
CA ASN A 153 9.76 -2.57 -16.81
C ASN A 153 8.73 -3.49 -16.14
N ASN A 154 7.68 -2.91 -15.56
CA ASN A 154 6.65 -3.68 -14.87
C ASN A 154 5.25 -3.11 -15.16
N PRO A 155 4.46 -3.74 -16.06
CA PRO A 155 3.15 -3.23 -16.48
C PRO A 155 2.10 -3.24 -15.36
N ARG A 156 2.34 -3.96 -14.26
CA ARG A 156 1.45 -3.95 -13.08
C ARG A 156 1.64 -2.69 -12.22
N ILE A 157 2.72 -1.96 -12.45
CA ILE A 157 2.98 -0.64 -11.83
C ILE A 157 2.46 0.41 -12.80
N ASN A 158 1.48 1.19 -12.39
CA ASN A 158 0.86 2.23 -13.20
C ASN A 158 0.29 3.36 -12.33
N ASN A 159 -0.32 4.36 -12.95
CA ASN A 159 -0.87 5.53 -12.24
C ASN A 159 -1.98 5.22 -11.23
N PHE A 160 -2.54 4.00 -11.26
CA PHE A 160 -3.54 3.52 -10.31
C PHE A 160 -2.96 2.57 -9.26
N SER A 161 -1.66 2.27 -9.29
CA SER A 161 -0.98 1.50 -8.25
C SER A 161 -0.90 2.33 -6.97
N VAL A 162 -1.54 1.85 -5.91
CA VAL A 162 -1.58 2.52 -4.60
C VAL A 162 -0.61 1.90 -3.60
N TYR A 163 -0.27 0.63 -3.78
CA TYR A 163 0.75 -0.05 -2.98
C TYR A 163 1.42 -1.14 -3.81
N SER A 164 2.72 -1.28 -3.61
CA SER A 164 3.46 -2.45 -4.08
C SER A 164 4.50 -2.80 -3.04
N ASN A 165 4.62 -4.09 -2.73
CA ASN A 165 5.70 -4.56 -1.88
C ASN A 165 6.42 -5.75 -2.47
N PHE A 166 7.72 -5.81 -2.22
CA PHE A 166 8.62 -6.79 -2.83
C PHE A 166 9.51 -7.37 -1.74
N SER A 167 9.68 -8.69 -1.79
CA SER A 167 10.63 -9.42 -0.95
C SER A 167 11.79 -9.95 -1.79
N ASP A 168 12.89 -10.26 -1.11
CA ASP A 168 13.97 -11.12 -1.60
C ASP A 168 13.48 -12.57 -1.87
N THR A 169 12.47 -13.04 -1.13
CA THR A 169 11.86 -14.39 -1.27
C THR A 169 10.96 -14.59 -2.49
N SER A 170 11.18 -13.85 -3.58
CA SER A 170 10.40 -13.88 -4.84
C SER A 170 8.90 -13.53 -4.73
N THR A 171 8.42 -13.19 -3.53
CA THR A 171 7.03 -12.78 -3.30
C THR A 171 6.88 -11.29 -3.58
N ARG A 172 5.87 -10.95 -4.40
CA ARG A 172 5.53 -9.57 -4.77
C ARG A 172 4.04 -9.34 -4.54
N ILE A 173 3.66 -8.16 -4.06
CA ILE A 173 2.27 -7.77 -3.85
C ILE A 173 2.04 -6.47 -4.61
N PHE A 174 0.90 -6.41 -5.30
CA PHE A 174 0.44 -5.24 -6.02
C PHE A 174 -0.98 -4.94 -5.57
N VAL A 175 -1.26 -3.67 -5.29
CA VAL A 175 -2.59 -3.16 -5.00
C VAL A 175 -2.82 -1.96 -5.91
N SER A 176 -3.87 -2.03 -6.71
CA SER A 176 -4.28 -0.98 -7.64
C SER A 176 -5.75 -0.67 -7.52
N VAL A 177 -6.10 0.58 -7.77
CA VAL A 177 -7.50 1.00 -7.90
C VAL A 177 -8.00 0.78 -9.32
N ASN A 178 -9.25 0.38 -9.48
CA ASN A 178 -9.96 0.42 -10.75
C ASN A 178 -11.13 1.42 -10.60
N PRO A 179 -10.91 2.70 -10.96
CA PRO A 179 -11.93 3.74 -10.82
C PRO A 179 -13.19 3.46 -11.64
N SER A 180 -13.05 2.84 -12.82
CA SER A 180 -14.19 2.55 -13.70
C SER A 180 -15.17 1.53 -13.11
N GLU A 181 -14.65 0.62 -12.28
CA GLU A 181 -15.46 -0.42 -11.61
C GLU A 181 -15.74 -0.12 -10.13
N GLY A 182 -15.18 0.97 -9.59
CA GLY A 182 -15.26 1.27 -8.17
C GLY A 182 -14.65 0.17 -7.30
N SER A 183 -13.57 -0.47 -7.76
CA SER A 183 -12.96 -1.62 -7.06
C SER A 183 -11.48 -1.41 -6.75
N ILE A 184 -10.95 -2.26 -5.87
CA ILE A 184 -9.53 -2.38 -5.58
C ILE A 184 -9.10 -3.80 -5.91
N GLU A 185 -8.07 -3.92 -6.74
CA GLU A 185 -7.47 -5.18 -7.14
C GLU A 185 -6.19 -5.41 -6.34
N ARG A 186 -6.11 -6.57 -5.69
CA ARG A 186 -4.92 -7.07 -4.99
C ARG A 186 -4.40 -8.29 -5.74
N THR A 187 -3.14 -8.27 -6.14
CA THR A 187 -2.47 -9.40 -6.78
C THR A 187 -1.24 -9.77 -5.98
N ILE A 188 -1.07 -11.07 -5.71
CA ILE A 188 0.15 -11.60 -5.10
C ILE A 188 0.84 -12.46 -6.16
N LEU A 189 2.12 -12.23 -6.38
CA LEU A 189 2.97 -13.11 -7.16
C LEU A 189 3.92 -13.84 -6.22
N LYS A 190 4.15 -15.12 -6.49
CA LYS A 190 5.19 -15.93 -5.86
C LYS A 190 5.94 -16.66 -6.96
N ASP A 191 7.27 -16.53 -6.97
CA ASP A 191 8.13 -17.10 -8.02
C ASP A 191 7.67 -16.68 -9.44
N GLY A 192 7.22 -15.43 -9.58
CA GLY A 192 6.73 -14.86 -10.84
C GLY A 192 5.32 -15.31 -11.27
N SER A 193 4.71 -16.27 -10.57
CA SER A 193 3.36 -16.76 -10.85
C SER A 193 2.34 -16.16 -9.90
N GLU A 194 1.12 -15.94 -10.37
CA GLU A 194 0.06 -15.41 -9.51
C GLU A 194 -0.38 -16.45 -8.47
N LEU A 195 -0.35 -16.04 -7.20
CA LEU A 195 -0.79 -16.84 -6.07
C LEU A 195 -2.26 -16.56 -5.79
N SER A 196 -3.11 -17.51 -6.17
CA SER A 196 -4.54 -17.45 -5.89
C SER A 196 -4.81 -17.83 -4.43
N LEU A 197 -5.30 -16.86 -3.64
CA LEU A 197 -5.75 -17.08 -2.26
C LEU A 197 -7.23 -16.68 -2.14
N ASN A 198 -8.04 -17.54 -1.52
CA ASN A 198 -9.46 -17.28 -1.30
C ASN A 198 -9.70 -15.95 -0.56
N SER A 199 -8.83 -15.59 0.38
CA SER A 199 -8.91 -14.32 1.11
C SER A 199 -8.74 -13.10 0.20
N ILE A 200 -7.79 -13.15 -0.73
CA ILE A 200 -7.55 -12.07 -1.69
C ILE A 200 -8.70 -11.98 -2.70
N GLN A 201 -9.18 -13.12 -3.19
CA GLN A 201 -10.35 -13.16 -4.09
C GLN A 201 -11.59 -12.57 -3.41
N HIS A 202 -11.81 -12.92 -2.13
CA HIS A 202 -12.90 -12.37 -1.33
C HIS A 202 -12.75 -10.85 -1.14
N LEU A 203 -11.55 -10.32 -0.89
CA LEU A 203 -11.35 -8.87 -0.77
C LEU A 203 -11.53 -8.13 -2.11
N ASN A 204 -11.13 -8.74 -3.23
CA ASN A 204 -11.25 -8.14 -4.56
C ASN A 204 -12.69 -8.11 -5.10
N GLN A 205 -13.64 -8.81 -4.45
CA GLN A 205 -15.04 -8.80 -4.88
C GLN A 205 -15.79 -7.51 -4.48
N TYR A 206 -15.26 -6.76 -3.51
CA TYR A 206 -15.92 -5.56 -2.99
C TYR A 206 -15.83 -4.40 -3.99
N LYS A 207 -16.96 -3.71 -4.16
CA LYS A 207 -17.10 -2.57 -5.07
C LYS A 207 -17.86 -1.44 -4.38
N VAL A 208 -17.58 -0.21 -4.80
CA VAL A 208 -18.33 0.98 -4.40
C VAL A 208 -19.15 1.52 -5.57
N PRO A 209 -20.29 2.18 -5.30
CA PRO A 209 -21.20 2.64 -6.35
C PRO A 209 -20.62 3.78 -7.19
N ALA A 210 -19.59 4.47 -6.71
CA ALA A 210 -18.99 5.60 -7.40
C ALA A 210 -17.48 5.74 -7.09
N PRO A 211 -16.67 6.26 -8.02
CA PRO A 211 -15.22 6.34 -7.86
C PRO A 211 -14.76 7.18 -6.66
N ASP A 212 -15.51 8.22 -6.30
CA ASP A 212 -15.23 9.09 -5.14
C ASP A 212 -15.38 8.34 -3.81
N LYS A 213 -16.06 7.19 -3.80
CA LYS A 213 -16.21 6.33 -2.63
C LYS A 213 -15.11 5.28 -2.49
N LEU A 214 -14.14 5.20 -3.42
CA LEU A 214 -13.05 4.22 -3.35
C LEU A 214 -12.23 4.30 -2.05
N GLY A 215 -12.19 5.48 -1.42
CA GLY A 215 -11.57 5.68 -0.11
C GLY A 215 -12.12 4.74 0.97
N LEU A 216 -13.38 4.30 0.87
CA LEU A 216 -13.99 3.36 1.82
C LEU A 216 -13.39 1.95 1.76
N LEU A 217 -12.84 1.57 0.60
CA LEU A 217 -12.19 0.28 0.41
C LEU A 217 -10.67 0.37 0.60
N MET A 218 -10.12 1.59 0.74
CA MET A 218 -8.68 1.82 0.70
C MET A 218 -7.98 1.18 1.89
N PRO A 219 -7.09 0.20 1.66
CA PRO A 219 -6.42 -0.46 2.76
C PRO A 219 -5.19 0.29 3.25
N ASN A 220 -4.97 0.25 4.56
CA ASN A 220 -3.63 0.33 5.11
C ASN A 220 -3.02 -1.07 5.10
N ILE A 221 -2.10 -1.31 4.17
CA ILE A 221 -1.49 -2.63 3.96
C ILE A 221 -0.03 -2.64 4.38
N ILE A 222 0.36 -3.68 5.10
CA ILE A 222 1.74 -3.97 5.48
C ILE A 222 2.05 -5.41 5.10
N PHE A 223 3.15 -5.60 4.37
CA PHE A 223 3.72 -6.91 4.12
C PHE A 223 4.96 -7.12 4.99
N ASN A 224 4.97 -8.22 5.74
CA ASN A 224 6.14 -8.73 6.43
C ASN A 224 6.67 -9.95 5.66
N CYS A 225 7.73 -9.72 4.89
CA CYS A 225 8.39 -10.71 4.04
C CYS A 225 8.91 -11.89 4.86
N ASP A 226 9.64 -11.63 5.95
CA ASP A 226 10.28 -12.66 6.78
C ASP A 226 9.28 -13.68 7.33
N LYS A 227 8.07 -13.21 7.66
CA LYS A 227 7.00 -14.06 8.19
C LYS A 227 6.01 -14.53 7.12
N ASN A 228 6.18 -14.09 5.86
CA ASN A 228 5.22 -14.28 4.78
C ASN A 228 3.80 -13.89 5.20
N ARG A 229 3.65 -12.71 5.83
CA ARG A 229 2.37 -12.23 6.37
C ARG A 229 1.99 -10.91 5.76
N ILE A 230 0.77 -10.85 5.25
CA ILE A 230 0.12 -9.63 4.80
C ILE A 230 -0.90 -9.24 5.85
N VAL A 231 -0.85 -7.99 6.29
CA VAL A 231 -1.85 -7.41 7.16
C VAL A 231 -2.49 -6.25 6.41
N GLU A 232 -3.82 -6.31 6.30
CA GLU A 232 -4.63 -5.27 5.72
C GLU A 232 -5.58 -4.74 6.79
N VAL A 233 -5.55 -3.42 7.01
CA VAL A 233 -6.43 -2.72 7.93
C VAL A 233 -7.33 -1.81 7.13
N LEU A 234 -8.64 -2.04 7.26
CA LEU A 234 -9.67 -1.21 6.67
C LEU A 234 -10.28 -0.34 7.76
N GLU A 235 -10.34 0.97 7.52
CA GLU A 235 -11.04 1.88 8.42
C GLU A 235 -12.52 1.87 8.06
N LEU A 236 -13.27 1.00 8.75
CA LEU A 236 -14.71 0.91 8.58
C LEU A 236 -15.37 1.92 9.53
N SER A 237 -15.84 3.04 8.98
CA SER A 237 -16.67 3.98 9.73
C SER A 237 -17.99 3.31 10.11
N LYS A 238 -18.38 3.41 11.38
CA LYS A 238 -19.75 3.04 11.78
C LYS A 238 -20.69 4.12 11.26
N SER A 239 -21.54 3.74 10.30
CA SER A 239 -22.76 4.48 9.93
C SER A 239 -23.83 4.31 11.00
#